data_AF-A0A835G6B8-F1
#
_entry.id   AF-A0A835G6B8-F1
#
_cell.length_a   1.000
_cell.length_b   1.000
_cell.length_c   1.000
_cell.angle_alpha   90.00
_cell.angle_beta   90.00
_cell.angle_gamma   90.00
#
_symmetry.space_group_name_H-M   'P 1'
#
loop_
_entity.id
_entity.type
_entity.pdbx_description
1 polymer ?
#
loop_
_entity_poly.entity_id
_entity_poly.type
_entity_poly.pdbx_seq_one_letter_code
_entity_poly.pdbx_strand_id
1 'polypeptide(L)'
;MASLSSLLPAPTQQVWDRDDERKAKRVGSALVVSQTSVPPYGQRKGWVPRAEEDFGDGGAFPEIHVAQYPLGMGARGKESTSNALAVQLDESGRVKYSAIARQGHSADKIIYSKLTDLLPSEVLAEDDPTLQKPDDEDIQDITEKDKASFRKIDQC
;
A
#
# COMPACT_ATOMS: atom_id res chain seq x y z
N MET A 1 -29.51 -33.21 7.19
CA MET A 1 -28.29 -32.71 7.85
C MET A 1 -28.54 -31.26 8.23
N ALA A 2 -28.77 -30.97 9.51
CA ALA A 2 -29.04 -29.61 9.98
C ALA A 2 -27.76 -28.76 9.96
N SER A 3 -27.80 -27.56 9.36
CA SER A 3 -26.67 -26.63 9.32
C SER A 3 -26.58 -25.86 10.64
N LEU A 4 -25.36 -25.72 11.20
CA LEU A 4 -25.08 -25.01 12.46
C LEU A 4 -25.59 -23.57 12.51
N SER A 5 -25.83 -22.95 11.35
CA SER A 5 -26.37 -21.60 11.22
C SER A 5 -27.84 -21.45 11.67
N SER A 6 -28.63 -22.53 11.72
CA SER A 6 -30.04 -22.48 12.15
C SER A 6 -30.23 -22.75 13.65
N LEU A 7 -29.19 -23.25 14.32
CA LEU A 7 -29.21 -23.55 15.76
C LEU A 7 -28.71 -22.40 16.62
N LEU A 8 -28.13 -21.37 16.00
CA LEU A 8 -27.57 -20.23 16.70
C LEU A 8 -28.47 -18.99 16.51
N PRO A 9 -28.66 -18.18 17.57
CA PRO A 9 -29.39 -16.91 17.45
C PRO A 9 -28.68 -15.99 16.46
N ALA A 10 -29.47 -15.21 15.72
CA ALA A 10 -28.93 -14.28 14.74
C ALA A 10 -27.92 -13.32 15.40
N PRO A 11 -26.74 -13.09 14.78
CA PRO A 11 -25.73 -12.21 15.34
C PRO A 11 -26.29 -10.80 15.54
N THR A 12 -26.17 -10.29 16.76
CA THR A 12 -26.73 -8.99 17.17
C THR A 12 -25.79 -7.82 16.93
N GLN A 13 -24.50 -8.09 16.71
CA GLN A 13 -23.51 -7.07 16.36
C GLN A 13 -23.53 -6.84 14.85
N GLN A 14 -23.65 -5.57 14.47
CA GLN A 14 -23.40 -5.17 13.09
C GLN A 14 -21.95 -5.49 12.76
N VAL A 15 -21.71 -6.22 11.68
CA VAL A 15 -20.37 -6.37 11.11
C VAL A 15 -20.11 -5.07 10.36
N TRP A 16 -19.17 -4.28 10.86
CA TRP A 16 -18.75 -3.05 10.17
C TRP A 16 -17.78 -3.46 9.08
N ASP A 17 -18.30 -3.99 7.99
CA ASP A 17 -17.49 -4.22 6.81
C ASP A 17 -17.42 -2.92 6.01
N ARG A 18 -16.21 -2.38 5.84
CA ARG A 18 -15.99 -1.11 5.12
C ARG A 18 -16.50 -1.20 3.68
N ASP A 19 -16.55 -2.41 3.14
CA ASP A 19 -17.10 -2.72 1.82
C ASP A 19 -18.63 -2.69 1.77
N ASP A 20 -19.33 -3.05 2.86
CA ASP A 20 -20.79 -2.97 2.95
C ASP A 20 -21.28 -1.53 3.04
N GLU A 21 -20.58 -0.63 3.73
CA GLU A 21 -20.88 0.82 3.68
C GLU A 21 -20.73 1.38 2.25
N ARG A 22 -19.68 0.94 1.54
CA ARG A 22 -19.42 1.36 0.16
C ARG A 22 -20.47 0.81 -0.80
N LYS A 23 -21.00 -0.39 -0.53
CA LYS A 23 -22.05 -1.04 -1.30
C LYS A 23 -23.44 -0.45 -1.01
N ALA A 24 -23.74 -0.14 0.25
CA ALA A 24 -24.98 0.52 0.67
C ALA A 24 -25.10 1.94 0.08
N LYS A 25 -23.99 2.69 0.00
CA LYS A 25 -23.95 3.98 -0.72
C LYS A 25 -24.17 3.89 -2.23
N ARG A 26 -23.98 2.71 -2.83
CA ARG A 26 -24.13 2.49 -4.27
C ARG A 26 -25.54 2.08 -4.70
N VAL A 27 -26.46 1.84 -3.76
CA VAL A 27 -27.86 1.52 -4.08
C VAL A 27 -28.65 2.81 -4.32
N GLY A 28 -28.20 3.58 -5.31
CA GLY A 28 -28.97 4.65 -5.92
C GLY A 28 -29.75 4.09 -7.11
N SER A 29 -30.99 4.55 -7.29
CA SER A 29 -31.84 4.26 -8.45
C SER A 29 -31.05 4.31 -9.75
N ALA A 30 -31.36 3.41 -10.69
CA ALA A 30 -30.84 3.38 -12.06
C ALA A 30 -31.15 4.69 -12.80
N LEU A 31 -30.39 5.74 -12.47
CA LEU A 31 -30.23 6.94 -13.26
C LEU A 31 -29.11 6.61 -14.22
N VAL A 32 -29.41 6.72 -15.51
CA VAL A 32 -28.43 6.68 -16.58
C VAL A 32 -27.31 7.64 -16.20
N VAL A 33 -26.18 7.10 -15.77
CA VAL A 33 -24.93 7.84 -15.71
C VAL A 33 -24.62 8.12 -17.17
N SER A 34 -24.99 9.29 -17.66
CA SER A 34 -24.37 9.81 -18.87
C SER A 34 -22.90 9.91 -18.50
N GLN A 35 -22.09 8.92 -18.87
CA GLN A 35 -20.65 9.04 -18.77
C GLN A 35 -20.31 10.37 -19.43
N THR A 36 -19.87 11.35 -18.64
CA THR A 36 -19.31 12.57 -19.16
C THR A 36 -18.02 12.15 -19.84
N SER A 37 -18.16 11.67 -21.08
CA SER A 37 -17.06 11.12 -21.83
C SER A 37 -16.09 12.27 -22.07
N VAL A 38 -14.98 12.17 -21.38
CA VAL A 38 -13.75 12.93 -21.56
C VAL A 38 -13.52 13.04 -23.08
N PRO A 39 -13.66 14.25 -23.69
CA PRO A 39 -13.47 14.41 -25.13
C PRO A 39 -12.07 13.92 -25.55
N PRO A 40 -11.87 13.37 -26.76
CA PRO A 40 -10.56 12.89 -27.17
C PRO A 40 -9.53 14.03 -27.22
N TYR A 41 -8.24 13.67 -27.13
CA TYR A 41 -7.12 14.64 -27.13
C TYR A 41 -7.18 15.56 -28.36
N GLY A 42 -7.00 16.87 -28.15
CA GLY A 42 -7.10 17.89 -29.21
C GLY A 42 -8.50 18.43 -29.49
N GLN A 43 -9.56 17.82 -28.93
CA GLN A 43 -10.94 18.32 -29.00
C GLN A 43 -11.43 18.94 -27.69
N ARG A 44 -10.55 19.16 -26.72
CA ARG A 44 -10.89 19.74 -25.40
C ARG A 44 -10.93 21.27 -25.37
N LYS A 45 -11.06 21.94 -26.52
CA LYS A 45 -11.13 23.40 -26.57
C LYS A 45 -12.48 23.86 -26.00
N GLY A 46 -12.44 24.53 -24.84
CA GLY A 46 -13.64 25.04 -24.15
C GLY A 46 -14.33 24.04 -23.23
N TRP A 47 -13.82 22.81 -23.13
CA TRP A 47 -14.27 21.84 -22.13
C TRP A 47 -13.38 21.94 -20.90
N VAL A 48 -13.97 22.08 -19.71
CA VAL A 48 -13.24 22.24 -18.45
C VAL A 48 -13.82 21.26 -17.42
N PRO A 49 -13.04 20.27 -16.95
CA PRO A 49 -13.50 19.37 -15.91
C PRO A 49 -13.67 20.14 -14.59
N ARG A 50 -14.84 19.99 -13.96
CA ARG A 50 -15.15 20.66 -12.68
C ARG A 50 -15.31 19.65 -11.54
N ALA A 51 -15.78 18.44 -11.84
CA ALA A 51 -15.91 17.35 -10.88
C ALA A 51 -14.77 16.33 -11.02
N GLU A 52 -14.50 15.58 -9.94
CA GLU A 52 -13.58 14.42 -9.97
C GLU A 52 -14.05 13.35 -10.97
N GLU A 53 -15.37 13.23 -11.18
CA GLU A 53 -15.99 12.31 -12.14
C GLU A 53 -15.72 12.68 -13.61
N ASP A 54 -15.52 13.97 -13.91
CA ASP A 54 -15.26 14.47 -15.26
C ASP A 54 -13.87 14.03 -15.78
N PHE A 55 -12.99 13.53 -14.92
CA PHE A 55 -11.68 13.00 -15.32
C PHE A 55 -11.75 11.55 -15.79
N GLY A 56 -12.84 10.83 -15.48
CA GLY A 56 -13.09 9.47 -15.99
C GLY A 56 -11.97 8.47 -15.69
N ASP A 57 -11.38 8.52 -14.49
CA ASP A 57 -10.20 7.73 -14.06
C ASP A 57 -8.86 8.14 -14.73
N GLY A 58 -8.87 9.26 -15.46
CA GLY A 58 -7.70 9.85 -16.11
C GLY A 58 -6.90 10.83 -15.24
N GLY A 59 -5.79 11.29 -15.81
CA GLY A 59 -4.94 12.35 -15.23
C GLY A 59 -5.42 13.76 -15.58
N ALA A 60 -4.71 14.76 -15.06
CA ALA A 60 -4.97 16.17 -15.39
C ALA A 60 -4.60 16.47 -16.86
N PHE A 61 -5.39 17.31 -17.52
CA PHE A 61 -5.17 17.68 -18.93
C PHE A 61 -4.33 18.96 -19.01
N PRO A 62 -3.07 18.88 -19.49
CA PRO A 62 -2.19 20.07 -19.57
C PRO A 62 -2.65 21.09 -20.61
N GLU A 63 -3.51 20.69 -21.57
CA GLU A 63 -4.05 21.59 -22.61
C GLU A 63 -5.10 22.58 -22.09
N ILE A 64 -5.63 22.36 -20.89
CA ILE A 64 -6.61 23.24 -20.25
C ILE A 64 -5.86 24.06 -19.18
N HIS A 65 -5.74 25.37 -19.39
CA HIS A 65 -5.08 26.30 -18.47
C HIS A 65 -5.93 26.62 -17.22
N VAL A 66 -6.36 25.58 -16.51
CA VAL A 66 -7.11 25.64 -15.26
C VAL A 66 -6.47 24.63 -14.30
N ALA A 67 -6.37 24.99 -13.02
CA ALA A 67 -5.90 24.08 -11.98
C ALA A 67 -6.88 22.90 -11.84
N GLN A 68 -6.40 21.69 -12.09
CA GLN A 68 -7.18 20.46 -12.10
C GLN A 68 -6.69 19.54 -10.98
N TYR A 69 -7.63 18.91 -10.28
CA TYR A 69 -7.34 18.03 -9.14
C TYR A 69 -8.13 16.71 -9.25
N PRO A 70 -7.73 15.77 -10.14
CA PRO A 70 -8.51 14.57 -10.47
C PRO A 70 -8.93 13.69 -9.28
N LEU A 71 -8.13 13.65 -8.23
CA LEU A 71 -8.43 12.92 -6.99
C LEU A 71 -8.19 13.81 -5.76
N GLY A 72 -8.42 15.12 -5.90
CA GLY A 72 -8.06 16.11 -4.88
C GLY A 72 -6.55 16.25 -4.62
N MET A 73 -5.70 15.53 -5.35
CA MET A 73 -4.25 15.60 -5.23
C MET A 73 -3.74 17.01 -5.51
N GLY A 74 -2.99 17.61 -4.57
CA GLY A 74 -2.41 18.95 -4.73
C GLY A 74 -3.38 20.10 -4.45
N ALA A 75 -4.64 19.83 -4.06
CA ALA A 75 -5.58 20.87 -3.66
C ALA A 75 -5.18 21.47 -2.31
N ARG A 76 -4.84 22.77 -2.30
CA ARG A 76 -4.50 23.49 -1.06
C ARG A 76 -5.75 23.66 -0.20
N GLY A 77 -5.79 23.01 0.96
CA GLY A 77 -6.83 23.20 1.98
C GLY A 77 -7.60 21.95 2.45
N LYS A 78 -7.51 20.81 1.73
CA LYS A 78 -8.11 19.54 2.22
C LYS A 78 -7.23 18.80 3.24
N GLU A 79 -5.93 19.11 3.31
CA GLU A 79 -4.97 18.46 4.19
C GLU A 79 -4.09 19.51 4.90
N SER A 80 -4.71 20.29 5.78
CA SER A 80 -3.97 21.14 6.70
C SER A 80 -3.44 20.28 7.85
N THR A 81 -2.21 19.77 7.71
CA THR A 81 -1.37 19.19 8.79
C THR A 81 -2.00 18.03 9.57
N SER A 82 -2.14 16.86 8.97
CA SER A 82 -2.48 15.62 9.70
C SER A 82 -1.21 14.91 10.20
N ASN A 83 -1.21 14.46 11.46
CA ASN A 83 -0.15 13.61 12.04
C ASN A 83 -0.33 12.12 11.64
N ALA A 84 -0.91 11.86 10.47
CA ALA A 84 -1.17 10.51 9.99
C ALA A 84 0.00 10.06 9.10
N LEU A 85 0.48 8.83 9.30
CA LEU A 85 1.46 8.24 8.40
C LEU A 85 0.82 8.03 7.02
N ALA A 86 1.53 8.38 5.95
CA ALA A 86 1.08 8.13 4.59
C ALA A 86 0.86 6.63 4.34
N VAL A 87 -0.29 6.28 3.76
CA VAL A 87 -0.63 4.90 3.41
C VAL A 87 0.22 4.47 2.23
N GLN A 88 1.16 3.56 2.46
CA GLN A 88 2.02 3.02 1.41
C GLN A 88 1.39 1.76 0.79
N LEU A 89 1.64 1.53 -0.49
CA LEU A 89 1.21 0.32 -1.20
C LEU A 89 2.44 -0.55 -1.55
N ASP A 90 2.23 -1.86 -1.54
CA ASP A 90 3.12 -2.89 -2.09
C ASP A 90 2.94 -2.97 -3.62
N GLU A 91 3.89 -3.62 -4.31
CA GLU A 91 3.85 -3.87 -5.76
C GLU A 91 2.57 -4.63 -6.20
N SER A 92 1.99 -5.40 -5.28
CA SER A 92 0.73 -6.12 -5.47
C SER A 92 -0.52 -5.24 -5.24
N GLY A 93 -0.35 -3.94 -5.00
CA GLY A 93 -1.45 -3.01 -4.69
C GLY A 93 -2.06 -3.19 -3.31
N ARG A 94 -1.47 -4.04 -2.45
CA ARG A 94 -1.90 -4.21 -1.05
C ARG A 94 -1.34 -3.08 -0.19
N VAL A 95 -2.09 -2.72 0.85
CA VAL A 95 -1.64 -1.71 1.81
C VAL A 95 -0.50 -2.25 2.67
N LYS A 96 0.62 -1.53 2.71
CA LYS A 96 1.79 -1.81 3.55
C LYS A 96 1.50 -1.42 5.00
N TYR A 97 0.88 -2.33 5.75
CA TYR A 97 0.74 -2.19 7.21
C TYR A 97 2.08 -2.34 7.94
N SER A 98 3.11 -2.87 7.29
CA SER A 98 4.48 -2.99 7.82
C SER A 98 5.10 -1.63 8.18
N ALA A 99 4.64 -0.53 7.57
CA ALA A 99 5.12 0.81 7.89
C ALA A 99 4.80 1.24 9.34
N ILE A 100 3.74 0.68 9.93
CA ILE A 100 3.40 0.89 11.35
C ILE A 100 4.40 0.14 12.24
N ALA A 101 4.68 -1.13 11.93
CA ALA A 101 5.64 -1.95 12.69
C ALA A 101 7.07 -1.39 12.63
N ARG A 102 7.39 -0.68 11.55
CA ARG A 102 8.70 -0.03 11.32
C ARG A 102 8.80 1.36 11.93
N GLN A 103 7.73 1.91 12.50
CA GLN A 103 7.77 3.21 13.13
C GLN A 103 8.78 3.21 14.29
N GLY A 104 9.85 4.01 14.17
CA GLY A 104 10.94 4.07 15.14
C GLY A 104 12.12 3.13 14.89
N HIS A 105 12.08 2.35 13.79
CA HIS A 105 13.20 1.51 13.36
C HIS A 105 13.87 2.08 12.10
N SER A 106 15.15 1.76 11.92
CA SER A 106 15.90 2.14 10.71
C SER A 106 15.34 1.46 9.47
N ALA A 107 15.62 2.04 8.31
CA ALA A 107 15.17 1.49 7.05
C ALA A 107 15.79 0.11 6.73
N ASP A 108 16.91 -0.21 7.37
CA ASP A 108 17.66 -1.42 7.07
C ASP A 108 17.31 -2.57 8.01
N LYS A 109 16.51 -2.32 9.06
CA LYS A 109 16.05 -3.36 9.97
C LYS A 109 14.98 -4.21 9.30
N ILE A 110 15.25 -5.51 9.21
CA ILE A 110 14.32 -6.51 8.68
C ILE A 110 13.28 -6.83 9.76
N ILE A 111 12.00 -6.66 9.43
CA ILE A 111 10.86 -6.93 10.31
C ILE A 111 9.89 -7.84 9.56
N TYR A 112 9.72 -9.04 10.09
CA TYR A 112 8.71 -9.98 9.60
C TYR A 112 7.35 -9.59 10.17
N SER A 113 6.39 -9.33 9.29
CA SER A 113 5.06 -8.83 9.66
C SER A 113 3.95 -9.43 8.81
N LYS A 114 4.30 -10.13 7.72
CA LYS A 114 3.34 -10.72 6.80
C LYS A 114 3.08 -12.17 7.21
N LEU A 115 1.88 -12.65 6.93
CA LEU A 115 1.56 -14.07 7.11
C LEU A 115 2.45 -14.98 6.25
N THR A 116 2.90 -14.48 5.10
CA THR A 116 3.87 -15.18 4.23
C THR A 116 5.16 -15.51 4.93
N ASP A 117 5.55 -14.70 5.93
CA ASP A 117 6.80 -14.88 6.67
C ASP A 117 6.68 -15.98 7.73
N LEU A 118 5.45 -16.40 8.07
CA LEU A 118 5.18 -17.51 8.98
C LEU A 118 5.06 -18.85 8.24
N LEU A 119 4.94 -18.81 6.91
CA LEU A 119 4.88 -20.03 6.12
C LEU A 119 6.29 -20.62 6.03
N PRO A 120 6.44 -21.94 6.25
CA PRO A 120 7.72 -22.60 6.05
C PRO A 120 8.10 -22.50 4.58
N SER A 121 9.33 -22.05 4.30
CA SER A 121 9.91 -22.18 2.97
C SER A 121 10.33 -23.63 2.75
N GLU A 122 9.78 -24.27 1.73
CA GLU A 122 10.21 -25.61 1.35
C GLU A 122 11.63 -25.53 0.77
N VAL A 123 12.58 -26.20 1.43
CA VAL A 123 13.92 -26.41 0.90
C VAL A 123 13.82 -27.56 -0.11
N LEU A 124 13.85 -27.24 -1.40
CA LEU A 124 13.62 -28.22 -2.48
C LEU A 124 14.89 -29.01 -2.87
N ALA A 125 16.08 -28.58 -2.43
CA ALA A 125 17.34 -29.27 -2.69
C ALA A 125 18.35 -29.04 -1.54
N GLU A 126 19.14 -30.06 -1.21
CA GLU A 126 20.17 -29.99 -0.15
C GLU A 126 21.36 -29.06 -0.51
N ASP A 127 21.55 -28.76 -1.81
CA ASP A 127 22.61 -27.89 -2.35
C ASP A 127 22.05 -26.55 -2.88
N ASP A 128 21.21 -25.85 -2.09
CA ASP A 128 20.73 -24.52 -2.47
C ASP A 128 21.86 -23.48 -2.29
N PRO A 129 22.29 -22.74 -3.34
CA PRO A 129 23.34 -21.72 -3.25
C PRO A 129 22.98 -20.57 -2.30
N THR A 130 21.71 -20.42 -1.91
CA THR A 130 21.28 -19.39 -0.95
C THR A 130 21.56 -19.75 0.52
N LEU A 131 21.72 -21.03 0.84
CA LEU A 131 21.97 -21.52 2.20
C LEU A 131 23.45 -21.84 2.45
N GLN A 132 24.29 -21.71 1.43
CA GLN A 132 25.72 -21.89 1.56
C GLN A 132 26.34 -20.82 2.46
N LYS A 133 27.36 -21.22 3.21
CA LYS A 133 28.15 -20.27 4.00
C LYS A 133 28.81 -19.26 3.04
N PRO A 134 28.91 -17.99 3.44
CA PRO A 134 29.76 -17.03 2.72
C PRO A 134 31.18 -17.55 2.56
N ASP A 135 31.91 -17.03 1.57
CA ASP A 135 33.26 -17.48 1.24
C ASP A 135 34.25 -17.24 2.39
N ASP A 136 35.30 -18.05 2.46
CA ASP A 136 36.31 -17.96 3.51
C ASP A 136 37.09 -16.62 3.48
N GLU A 137 37.18 -15.96 2.33
CA GLU A 137 37.76 -14.62 2.20
C GLU A 137 36.85 -13.55 2.84
N ASP A 138 35.54 -13.59 2.57
CA ASP A 138 34.56 -12.66 3.15
C ASP A 138 34.49 -12.79 4.68
N ILE A 139 34.58 -14.02 5.20
CA ILE A 139 34.59 -14.28 6.64
C ILE A 139 35.83 -13.64 7.29
N GLN A 140 37.00 -13.73 6.66
CA GLN A 140 38.23 -13.11 7.18
C GLN A 140 38.12 -11.58 7.17
N ASP A 141 37.59 -11.00 6.09
CA ASP A 141 37.37 -9.56 5.96
C ASP A 141 36.40 -9.01 7.02
N ILE A 142 35.27 -9.71 7.25
CA ILE A 142 34.31 -9.34 8.30
C ILE A 142 34.98 -9.46 9.68
N THR A 143 35.72 -10.54 9.90
CA THR A 143 36.43 -10.77 11.17
C THR A 143 37.47 -9.69 11.46
N GLU A 144 38.21 -9.22 10.45
CA GLU A 144 39.19 -8.14 10.63
C GLU A 144 38.51 -6.80 10.93
N LYS A 145 37.41 -6.48 10.22
CA LYS A 145 36.60 -5.26 10.45
C LYS A 145 35.99 -5.25 11.86
N ASP A 146 35.44 -6.38 12.30
CA ASP A 146 34.87 -6.52 13.64
C ASP A 146 35.95 -6.39 14.72
N LYS A 147 37.10 -7.08 14.55
CA LYS A 147 38.25 -6.96 15.46
C LYS A 147 38.75 -5.52 15.57
N ALA A 148 38.84 -4.79 14.46
CA ALA A 148 39.24 -3.39 14.45
C ALA A 148 38.22 -2.50 15.18
N SER A 149 36.92 -2.75 14.98
CA SER A 149 35.84 -2.02 15.63
C SER A 149 35.82 -2.24 17.14
N PHE A 150 35.98 -3.48 17.61
CA PHE A 150 36.07 -3.81 19.03
C PHE A 150 37.30 -3.18 19.70
N ARG A 151 38.48 -3.28 19.06
CA ARG A 151 39.70 -2.63 19.59
C ARG A 151 39.55 -1.11 19.69
N LYS A 152 38.84 -0.49 18.75
CA LYS A 152 38.57 0.95 18.77
C LYS A 152 37.65 1.35 19.93
N ILE A 153 36.69 0.49 20.30
CA ILE A 153 35.83 0.70 21.47
C ILE A 153 36.63 0.55 22.76
N ASP A 154 37.50 -0.46 22.87
CA ASP A 154 38.32 -0.71 24.06
C ASP A 154 39.41 0.36 24.30
N GLN A 155 39.82 1.10 23.27
CA GLN A 155 40.83 2.17 23.37
C GLN A 155 40.25 3.55 23.73
N CYS A 156 38.93 3.70 23.84
CA CYS A 156 38.28 4.91 24.33
C CYS A 156 38.12 4.88 25.86
#